data_AF-A0A0S8GHP9-F1
#
_entry.id   AF-A0A0S8GHP9-F1
#
_cell.length_a   1.000
_cell.length_b   1.000
_cell.length_c   1.000
_cell.angle_alpha   90.00
_cell.angle_beta   90.00
_cell.angle_gamma   90.00
#
_symmetry.space_group_name_H-M   'P 1'
#
loop_
_entity.id
_entity.type
_entity.pdbx_description
1 polymer ?
#
loop_
_entity_poly.entity_id
_entity_poly.type
_entity_poly.pdbx_seq_one_letter_code
_entity_poly.pdbx_strand_id
1 'polypeptide(L)'
;MEVVMATLFFVCLLTSYIFEDSDSLIVINDTLVICGNHDYAKKIYITDSSMILVRPWLDGSDSLGRLFLHAPHIHLMNASTINGSGRGCTGGTNTNPHGSGPGYGGAGNPGGGGGAAYGGDGGQGGDNAPGSGGSSYGGRDDTLIEQGSGGGAGRLGVVDGFGGNGGASIMLRAQTITIDSSDIAALGTRGYDGSVEAGGGGAGGGIMLWADTITIHTAFVRAPGGSGGDAKWGGGGGAGGGRIKIFHTSTIDTADVNFAVTGGAAGTGMYGIPAPGSAGSIYIGPVL
;
A
#
# COMPACT_ATOMS: atom_id res chain seq x y z
N MET A 1 13.28 29.91 -58.53
CA MET A 1 12.93 28.49 -58.27
C MET A 1 13.37 28.22 -56.85
N GLU A 2 12.53 28.57 -55.87
CA GLU A 2 12.81 28.35 -54.46
C GLU A 2 12.55 26.89 -54.11
N VAL A 3 13.57 26.24 -53.54
CA VAL A 3 13.43 24.89 -52.98
C VAL A 3 13.01 25.08 -51.52
N VAL A 4 11.74 24.82 -51.23
CA VAL A 4 11.23 24.77 -49.85
C VAL A 4 11.71 23.47 -49.23
N MET A 5 12.63 23.58 -48.27
CA MET A 5 13.16 22.49 -47.46
C MET A 5 12.08 22.10 -46.44
N ALA A 6 11.43 20.96 -46.67
CA ALA A 6 10.44 20.40 -45.74
C ALA A 6 11.17 19.86 -44.51
N THR A 7 11.07 20.58 -43.39
CA THR A 7 11.50 20.10 -42.08
C THR A 7 10.62 18.93 -41.66
N LEU A 8 11.18 17.72 -41.69
CA LEU A 8 10.52 16.50 -41.23
C LEU A 8 10.42 16.54 -39.70
N PHE A 9 9.28 16.97 -39.16
CA PHE A 9 8.96 16.78 -37.74
C PHE A 9 8.72 15.28 -37.49
N PHE A 10 9.70 14.61 -36.90
CA PHE A 10 9.53 13.26 -36.36
C PHE A 10 8.68 13.37 -35.09
N VAL A 11 7.36 13.30 -35.24
CA VAL A 11 6.45 13.12 -34.10
C VAL A 11 6.69 11.70 -33.60
N CYS A 12 7.50 11.57 -32.55
CA CYS A 12 7.67 10.33 -31.82
C CYS A 12 6.31 10.01 -31.18
N LEU A 13 5.53 9.13 -31.82
CA LEU A 13 4.33 8.57 -31.23
C LEU A 13 4.78 7.77 -30.00
N LEU A 14 4.52 8.32 -28.81
CA LEU A 14 4.65 7.62 -27.53
C LEU A 14 3.66 6.44 -27.56
N THR A 15 4.13 5.30 -28.05
CA THR A 15 3.34 4.07 -28.09
C THR A 15 3.44 3.40 -26.74
N SER A 16 2.30 3.15 -26.10
CA SER A 16 2.25 2.31 -24.90
C SER A 16 2.63 0.88 -25.29
N TYR A 17 3.38 0.21 -24.42
CA TYR A 17 3.91 -1.11 -24.71
C TYR A 17 4.09 -1.94 -23.44
N ILE A 18 3.54 -3.15 -23.45
CA ILE A 18 3.77 -4.18 -22.45
C ILE A 18 4.35 -5.39 -23.15
N PHE A 19 5.50 -5.86 -22.67
CA PHE A 19 6.11 -7.11 -23.07
C PHE A 19 6.38 -7.98 -21.86
N GLU A 20 5.96 -9.23 -21.96
CA GLU A 20 6.14 -10.21 -20.92
C GLU A 20 6.47 -11.55 -21.55
N ASP A 21 7.60 -12.13 -21.15
CA ASP A 21 7.98 -13.51 -21.43
C ASP A 21 8.67 -14.12 -20.20
N SER A 22 9.24 -15.32 -20.32
CA SER A 22 9.97 -15.96 -19.22
C SER A 22 11.25 -15.22 -18.80
N ASP A 23 11.75 -14.33 -19.65
CA ASP A 23 13.01 -13.64 -19.45
C ASP A 23 12.80 -12.23 -18.89
N SER A 24 11.76 -11.53 -19.31
CA SER A 24 11.61 -10.11 -19.04
C SER A 24 10.17 -9.63 -18.94
N LEU A 25 9.96 -8.71 -18.01
CA LEU A 25 8.81 -7.82 -17.98
C LEU A 25 9.24 -6.40 -18.35
N ILE A 26 8.60 -5.81 -19.35
CA ILE A 26 8.84 -4.45 -19.81
C ILE A 26 7.49 -3.73 -19.89
N VAL A 27 7.37 -2.60 -19.21
CA VAL A 27 6.18 -1.74 -19.23
C VAL A 27 6.62 -0.32 -19.56
N ILE A 28 6.08 0.24 -20.65
CA ILE A 28 6.41 1.56 -21.18
C ILE A 28 5.11 2.33 -21.43
N ASN A 29 4.94 3.48 -20.77
CA ASN A 29 3.76 4.35 -20.89
C ASN A 29 2.43 3.59 -20.83
N ASP A 30 2.33 2.57 -19.98
CA ASP A 30 1.15 1.71 -19.86
C ASP A 30 0.90 1.26 -18.42
N THR A 31 -0.26 0.65 -18.19
CA THR A 31 -0.65 0.07 -16.90
C THR A 31 -0.80 -1.44 -17.00
N LEU A 32 -0.03 -2.17 -16.19
CA LEU A 32 -0.16 -3.62 -16.03
C LEU A 32 -0.85 -3.97 -14.71
N VAL A 33 -1.94 -4.74 -14.77
CA VAL A 33 -2.67 -5.22 -13.59
C VAL A 33 -2.28 -6.66 -13.24
N ILE A 34 -1.51 -6.83 -12.18
CA ILE A 34 -0.82 -8.10 -11.85
C ILE A 34 -0.81 -8.37 -10.34
N CYS A 35 -0.64 -9.63 -9.94
CA CYS A 35 -0.56 -10.06 -8.53
C CYS A 35 0.12 -11.43 -8.45
N GLY A 36 0.45 -11.87 -7.23
CA GLY A 36 1.11 -13.15 -7.01
C GLY A 36 2.61 -13.08 -7.27
N ASN A 37 3.22 -14.24 -7.54
CA ASN A 37 4.67 -14.38 -7.70
C ASN A 37 5.03 -14.44 -9.19
N HIS A 38 6.05 -13.67 -9.59
CA HIS A 38 6.56 -13.61 -10.95
C HIS A 38 8.08 -13.69 -10.95
N ASP A 39 8.60 -14.64 -11.72
CA ASP A 39 10.03 -14.91 -11.86
C ASP A 39 10.44 -14.68 -13.32
N TYR A 40 11.40 -13.79 -13.54
CA TYR A 40 11.93 -13.47 -14.86
C TYR A 40 13.44 -13.72 -14.91
N ALA A 41 13.91 -14.38 -15.97
CA ALA A 41 15.30 -14.82 -16.06
C ALA A 41 16.33 -13.69 -16.26
N LYS A 42 15.90 -12.49 -16.70
CA LYS A 42 16.79 -11.37 -17.04
C LYS A 42 16.46 -10.09 -16.31
N LYS A 43 15.26 -9.52 -16.52
CA LYS A 43 14.98 -8.17 -16.01
C LYS A 43 13.50 -7.81 -15.87
N ILE A 44 13.25 -6.83 -15.03
CA ILE A 44 11.99 -6.07 -14.97
C ILE A 44 12.33 -4.60 -15.22
N TYR A 45 11.64 -3.98 -16.18
CA TYR A 45 11.93 -2.63 -16.63
C TYR A 45 10.62 -1.84 -16.78
N ILE A 46 10.41 -0.86 -15.89
CA ILE A 46 9.18 -0.08 -15.81
C ILE A 46 9.57 1.39 -16.01
N THR A 47 9.10 2.02 -17.10
CA THR A 47 9.52 3.37 -17.48
C THR A 47 8.38 4.21 -18.06
N ASP A 48 8.64 5.50 -18.23
CA ASP A 48 7.82 6.46 -18.97
C ASP A 48 6.41 6.57 -18.41
N SER A 49 6.31 6.89 -17.12
CA SER A 49 5.04 7.04 -16.38
C SER A 49 4.20 5.75 -16.32
N SER A 50 4.83 4.59 -16.45
CA SER A 50 4.15 3.30 -16.36
C SER A 50 3.66 2.98 -14.95
N MET A 51 2.58 2.21 -14.85
CA MET A 51 2.03 1.75 -13.58
C MET A 51 1.90 0.23 -13.52
N ILE A 52 2.50 -0.38 -12.50
CA ILE A 52 2.12 -1.72 -12.06
C ILE A 52 1.03 -1.58 -10.99
N LEU A 53 -0.17 -2.09 -11.26
CA LEU A 53 -1.30 -2.04 -10.34
C LEU A 53 -1.54 -3.42 -9.72
N VAL A 54 -1.43 -3.53 -8.39
CA VAL A 54 -1.69 -4.79 -7.67
C VAL A 54 -3.18 -5.10 -7.69
N ARG A 55 -3.56 -6.35 -7.99
CA ARG A 55 -4.97 -6.77 -7.87
C ARG A 55 -5.43 -6.73 -6.41
N PRO A 56 -6.63 -6.21 -6.13
CA PRO A 56 -7.16 -6.14 -4.78
C PRO A 56 -7.34 -7.54 -4.19
N TRP A 57 -7.03 -7.68 -2.90
CA TRP A 57 -7.35 -8.87 -2.14
C TRP A 57 -8.84 -9.18 -2.20
N LEU A 58 -9.14 -10.47 -2.28
CA LEU A 58 -10.48 -11.02 -2.08
C LEU A 58 -10.36 -12.09 -1.01
N ASP A 59 -11.37 -12.19 -0.16
CA ASP A 59 -11.37 -13.11 0.97
C ASP A 59 -11.11 -14.56 0.52
N GLY A 60 -10.20 -15.23 1.24
CA GLY A 60 -9.74 -16.58 0.91
C GLY A 60 -8.78 -16.71 -0.29
N SER A 61 -8.22 -15.62 -0.81
CA SER A 61 -7.23 -15.70 -1.91
C SER A 61 -5.78 -15.46 -1.43
N ASP A 62 -4.94 -16.48 -1.63
CA ASP A 62 -3.50 -16.44 -1.27
C ASP A 62 -2.62 -15.70 -2.29
N SER A 63 -3.15 -15.32 -3.45
CA SER A 63 -2.41 -14.69 -4.56
C SER A 63 -2.81 -13.24 -4.82
N LEU A 64 -3.94 -12.77 -4.29
CA LEU A 64 -4.43 -11.40 -4.42
C LEU A 64 -3.94 -10.53 -3.25
N GLY A 65 -3.90 -9.21 -3.45
CA GLY A 65 -3.38 -8.27 -2.43
C GLY A 65 -1.88 -8.37 -2.17
N ARG A 66 -1.18 -9.17 -2.97
CA ARG A 66 0.27 -9.34 -2.94
C ARG A 66 0.86 -9.29 -4.33
N LEU A 67 2.10 -8.81 -4.42
CA LEU A 67 2.93 -8.83 -5.61
C LEU A 67 4.35 -9.17 -5.20
N PHE A 68 4.88 -10.27 -5.74
CA PHE A 68 6.29 -10.63 -5.62
C PHE A 68 6.90 -10.68 -7.01
N LEU A 69 7.90 -9.82 -7.23
CA LEU A 69 8.64 -9.72 -8.47
C LEU A 69 10.09 -10.14 -8.22
N HIS A 70 10.57 -11.12 -8.99
CA HIS A 70 11.93 -11.62 -8.92
C HIS A 70 12.58 -11.63 -10.30
N ALA A 71 13.73 -10.96 -10.41
CA ALA A 71 14.58 -10.97 -11.60
C ALA A 71 16.00 -10.52 -11.24
N PRO A 72 17.05 -10.89 -12.02
CA PRO A 72 18.39 -10.39 -11.76
C PRO A 72 18.49 -8.85 -11.69
N HIS A 73 17.76 -8.14 -12.54
CA HIS A 73 17.75 -6.68 -12.57
C HIS A 73 16.33 -6.13 -12.55
N ILE A 74 16.04 -5.24 -11.60
CA ILE A 74 14.76 -4.51 -11.52
C ILE A 74 15.06 -3.02 -11.63
N HIS A 75 14.46 -2.35 -12.62
CA HIS A 75 14.64 -0.91 -12.84
C HIS A 75 13.30 -0.20 -13.00
N LEU A 76 13.01 0.75 -12.12
CA LEU A 76 11.90 1.68 -12.20
C LEU A 76 12.46 3.07 -12.49
N MET A 77 12.00 3.73 -13.56
CA MET A 77 12.45 5.09 -13.89
C MET A 77 11.35 5.96 -14.49
N ASN A 78 11.67 7.24 -14.73
CA ASN A 78 10.85 8.18 -15.51
C ASN A 78 9.40 8.28 -15.00
N ALA A 79 9.22 8.60 -13.71
CA ALA A 79 7.91 8.77 -13.06
C ALA A 79 7.03 7.50 -13.03
N SER A 80 7.65 6.32 -13.05
CA SER A 80 6.91 5.05 -12.97
C SER A 80 6.45 4.74 -11.55
N THR A 81 5.42 3.90 -11.41
CA THR A 81 4.84 3.56 -10.10
C THR A 81 4.51 2.07 -9.97
N ILE A 82 4.81 1.47 -8.82
CA ILE A 82 4.15 0.23 -8.37
C ILE A 82 3.12 0.61 -7.30
N ASN A 83 1.83 0.38 -7.59
CA ASN A 83 0.72 0.81 -6.77
C ASN A 83 -0.08 -0.38 -6.23
N GLY A 84 0.03 -0.61 -4.92
CA GLY A 84 -0.76 -1.52 -4.11
C GLY A 84 -1.65 -0.83 -3.08
N SER A 85 -1.95 0.45 -3.25
CA SER A 85 -2.76 1.23 -2.30
C SER A 85 -4.21 0.74 -2.25
N GLY A 86 -4.71 0.42 -1.05
CA GLY A 86 -6.07 -0.10 -0.83
C GLY A 86 -6.32 -1.49 -1.41
N ARG A 87 -5.25 -2.24 -1.71
CA ARG A 87 -5.33 -3.56 -2.34
C ARG A 87 -5.10 -4.72 -1.37
N GLY A 88 -4.83 -4.45 -0.10
CA GLY A 88 -4.75 -5.45 0.98
C GLY A 88 -6.13 -5.87 1.52
N CYS A 89 -6.17 -6.37 2.75
CA CYS A 89 -7.38 -6.93 3.34
C CYS A 89 -8.56 -5.93 3.34
N THR A 90 -9.77 -6.41 3.12
CA THR A 90 -10.96 -5.56 3.03
C THR A 90 -11.37 -4.99 4.38
N GLY A 91 -11.85 -3.75 4.38
CA GLY A 91 -12.52 -3.15 5.52
C GLY A 91 -13.91 -3.74 5.78
N GLY A 92 -14.49 -3.37 6.92
CA GLY A 92 -15.80 -3.81 7.37
C GLY A 92 -16.93 -3.34 6.45
N THR A 93 -17.88 -4.23 6.19
CA THR A 93 -19.04 -4.06 5.29
C THR A 93 -20.34 -4.46 5.99
N ASN A 94 -21.48 -4.32 5.31
CA ASN A 94 -22.78 -4.77 5.83
C ASN A 94 -22.83 -6.26 6.21
N THR A 95 -22.12 -7.12 5.46
CA THR A 95 -22.15 -8.57 5.65
C THR A 95 -21.05 -9.07 6.57
N ASN A 96 -19.95 -8.32 6.66
CA ASN A 96 -18.87 -8.56 7.62
C ASN A 96 -18.43 -7.21 8.21
N PRO A 97 -19.05 -6.76 9.32
CA PRO A 97 -18.79 -5.41 9.87
C PRO A 97 -17.39 -5.24 10.47
N HIS A 98 -16.73 -6.33 10.85
CA HIS A 98 -15.33 -6.28 11.23
C HIS A 98 -14.45 -6.17 9.98
N GLY A 99 -13.29 -5.51 10.10
CA GLY A 99 -12.28 -5.60 9.07
C GLY A 99 -11.75 -7.02 8.91
N SER A 100 -10.97 -7.26 7.86
CA SER A 100 -10.29 -8.55 7.62
C SER A 100 -8.78 -8.44 7.86
N GLY A 101 -8.12 -9.58 8.07
CA GLY A 101 -6.67 -9.69 8.31
C GLY A 101 -6.28 -9.78 9.79
N PRO A 102 -5.02 -10.09 10.13
CA PRO A 102 -4.61 -10.39 11.51
C PRO A 102 -4.74 -9.22 12.49
N GLY A 103 -4.63 -7.98 12.00
CA GLY A 103 -4.75 -6.74 12.76
C GLY A 103 -6.01 -5.96 12.39
N TYR A 104 -7.12 -6.64 12.14
CA TYR A 104 -8.36 -5.99 11.71
C TYR A 104 -8.89 -4.98 12.74
N GLY A 105 -9.55 -3.93 12.25
CA GLY A 105 -10.30 -3.01 13.09
C GLY A 105 -11.66 -3.60 13.50
N GLY A 106 -12.05 -3.45 14.77
CA GLY A 106 -13.35 -3.89 15.27
C GLY A 106 -14.49 -2.98 14.80
N ALA A 107 -15.68 -3.53 14.57
CA ALA A 107 -16.89 -2.72 14.40
C ALA A 107 -17.34 -2.14 15.75
N GLY A 108 -17.83 -0.90 15.78
CA GLY A 108 -18.45 -0.34 16.99
C GLY A 108 -19.90 -0.81 17.20
N ASN A 109 -20.40 -0.87 18.43
CA ASN A 109 -21.73 -1.39 18.75
C ASN A 109 -22.40 -0.73 19.99
N PRO A 110 -23.13 0.39 19.83
CA PRO A 110 -23.06 1.35 18.73
C PRO A 110 -21.81 2.24 18.89
N GLY A 111 -21.10 2.48 17.79
CA GLY A 111 -19.94 3.36 17.79
C GLY A 111 -19.16 3.34 16.48
N GLY A 112 -18.17 4.22 16.39
CA GLY A 112 -17.27 4.30 15.24
C GLY A 112 -16.41 3.04 15.13
N GLY A 113 -16.07 2.66 13.91
CA GLY A 113 -15.19 1.54 13.63
C GLY A 113 -13.75 1.82 14.06
N GLY A 114 -13.07 0.81 14.60
CA GLY A 114 -11.66 0.89 14.92
C GLY A 114 -10.79 0.88 13.65
N GLY A 115 -9.66 1.58 13.69
CA GLY A 115 -8.65 1.54 12.64
C GLY A 115 -7.91 0.20 12.64
N ALA A 116 -7.49 -0.25 11.47
CA ALA A 116 -6.72 -1.49 11.33
C ALA A 116 -5.25 -1.30 11.67
N ALA A 117 -4.50 -2.40 11.74
CA ALA A 117 -3.08 -2.43 12.02
C ALA A 117 -2.29 -3.25 11.01
N TYR A 118 -1.01 -2.90 10.89
CA TYR A 118 0.10 -3.68 10.34
C TYR A 118 1.33 -2.80 10.47
N GLY A 119 2.42 -3.22 11.12
CA GLY A 119 3.57 -2.33 11.39
C GLY A 119 3.37 -1.42 12.60
N GLY A 120 2.26 -0.68 12.65
CA GLY A 120 1.79 0.09 13.79
C GLY A 120 0.38 -0.33 14.22
N ASP A 121 0.01 -0.01 15.46
CA ASP A 121 -1.33 -0.27 16.01
C ASP A 121 -2.38 0.67 15.41
N GLY A 122 -3.61 0.19 15.28
CA GLY A 122 -4.76 0.99 14.88
C GLY A 122 -5.39 1.71 16.07
N GLY A 123 -5.98 2.87 15.82
CA GLY A 123 -6.71 3.66 16.81
C GLY A 123 -8.13 3.12 17.03
N GLN A 124 -8.64 3.29 18.25
CA GLN A 124 -10.03 3.02 18.59
C GLN A 124 -10.98 4.04 17.92
N GLY A 125 -12.22 3.62 17.60
CA GLY A 125 -13.28 4.53 17.18
C GLY A 125 -13.86 5.39 18.32
N GLY A 126 -14.80 6.29 17.98
CA GLY A 126 -15.57 7.12 18.91
C GLY A 126 -16.91 6.52 19.35
N ASP A 127 -17.63 7.25 20.20
CA ASP A 127 -18.86 6.91 20.95
C ASP A 127 -18.64 6.03 22.21
N ASN A 128 -19.74 5.58 22.82
CA ASN A 128 -19.80 4.86 24.10
C ASN A 128 -19.40 3.39 23.98
N ALA A 129 -19.58 2.77 22.81
CA ALA A 129 -19.19 1.39 22.53
C ALA A 129 -18.45 1.28 21.18
N PRO A 130 -17.25 1.90 21.07
CA PRO A 130 -16.49 1.97 19.84
C PRO A 130 -15.87 0.63 19.44
N GLY A 131 -15.55 0.51 18.17
CA GLY A 131 -14.72 -0.56 17.66
C GLY A 131 -13.28 -0.42 18.18
N SER A 132 -12.71 -1.53 18.65
CA SER A 132 -11.30 -1.59 19.05
C SER A 132 -10.40 -1.38 17.83
N GLY A 133 -9.30 -0.63 18.01
CA GLY A 133 -8.23 -0.61 17.03
C GLY A 133 -7.54 -1.96 16.91
N GLY A 134 -7.00 -2.26 15.73
CA GLY A 134 -6.23 -3.48 15.49
C GLY A 134 -4.87 -3.46 16.21
N SER A 135 -4.35 -4.63 16.56
CA SER A 135 -2.98 -4.78 17.06
C SER A 135 -2.00 -5.05 15.92
N SER A 136 -0.82 -4.43 15.99
CA SER A 136 0.25 -4.64 15.02
C SER A 136 0.73 -6.10 14.98
N TYR A 137 1.14 -6.55 13.79
CA TYR A 137 1.66 -7.90 13.54
C TYR A 137 2.83 -7.88 12.55
N GLY A 138 3.41 -9.07 12.32
CA GLY A 138 4.64 -9.28 11.55
C GLY A 138 5.89 -8.81 12.31
N GLY A 139 7.05 -9.42 12.04
CA GLY A 139 8.31 -8.96 12.62
C GLY A 139 8.84 -7.71 11.91
N ARG A 140 9.64 -6.91 12.63
CA ARG A 140 10.24 -5.69 12.08
C ARG A 140 11.39 -6.00 11.12
N ASP A 141 12.17 -7.01 11.43
CA ASP A 141 13.48 -7.32 10.83
C ASP A 141 13.57 -8.75 10.28
N ASP A 142 12.50 -9.54 10.36
CA ASP A 142 12.40 -10.80 9.64
C ASP A 142 12.20 -10.61 8.13
N THR A 143 12.33 -11.69 7.38
CA THR A 143 12.18 -11.74 5.91
C THR A 143 10.74 -11.95 5.45
N LEU A 144 9.75 -11.86 6.34
CA LEU A 144 8.33 -11.96 5.99
C LEU A 144 7.77 -10.56 5.70
N ILE A 145 6.85 -10.46 4.75
CA ILE A 145 6.18 -9.20 4.45
C ILE A 145 4.71 -9.46 4.06
N GLU A 146 3.81 -8.79 4.76
CA GLU A 146 2.37 -9.04 4.67
C GLU A 146 1.62 -7.80 4.19
N GLN A 147 0.40 -8.05 3.74
CA GLN A 147 -0.56 -6.99 3.38
C GLN A 147 -1.15 -6.38 4.65
N GLY A 148 -1.61 -5.14 4.55
CA GLY A 148 -2.28 -4.43 5.64
C GLY A 148 -3.68 -4.98 5.90
N SER A 149 -4.12 -4.93 7.15
CA SER A 149 -5.48 -5.31 7.56
C SER A 149 -6.51 -4.22 7.22
N GLY A 150 -7.79 -4.60 7.14
CA GLY A 150 -8.91 -3.68 6.90
C GLY A 150 -9.49 -3.10 8.20
N GLY A 151 -10.02 -1.89 8.13
CA GLY A 151 -10.64 -1.17 9.25
C GLY A 151 -12.04 -1.69 9.57
N GLY A 152 -12.54 -1.43 10.77
CA GLY A 152 -13.89 -1.82 11.18
C GLY A 152 -14.96 -0.87 10.63
N ALA A 153 -16.19 -1.37 10.49
CA ALA A 153 -17.34 -0.55 10.16
C ALA A 153 -17.85 0.26 11.36
N GLY A 154 -18.43 1.42 11.08
CA GLY A 154 -19.25 2.17 12.03
C GLY A 154 -20.60 1.48 12.21
N ARG A 155 -20.95 1.16 13.46
CA ARG A 155 -22.20 0.51 13.89
C ARG A 155 -22.42 -0.92 13.39
N LEU A 156 -22.36 -1.88 14.30
CA LEU A 156 -22.63 -3.30 14.08
C LEU A 156 -24.13 -3.53 13.79
N GLY A 157 -24.43 -4.35 12.77
CA GLY A 157 -25.79 -4.79 12.42
C GLY A 157 -26.57 -3.87 11.48
N VAL A 158 -26.26 -2.57 11.44
CA VAL A 158 -26.72 -1.62 10.41
C VAL A 158 -25.54 -0.69 10.12
N VAL A 159 -24.66 -1.14 9.21
CA VAL A 159 -23.44 -0.39 8.92
C VAL A 159 -23.78 0.94 8.30
N ASP A 160 -23.23 1.99 8.91
CA ASP A 160 -23.44 3.39 8.51
C ASP A 160 -22.22 3.92 7.76
N GLY A 161 -21.02 3.62 8.25
CA GLY A 161 -19.75 3.84 7.54
C GLY A 161 -18.95 2.54 7.36
N PHE A 162 -18.55 2.22 6.13
CA PHE A 162 -17.66 1.08 5.86
C PHE A 162 -16.22 1.33 6.32
N GLY A 163 -15.52 0.27 6.69
CA GLY A 163 -14.09 0.35 7.02
C GLY A 163 -13.23 0.55 5.76
N GLY A 164 -12.04 1.12 5.94
CA GLY A 164 -11.04 1.23 4.88
C GLY A 164 -10.31 -0.09 4.59
N ASN A 165 -9.87 -0.29 3.36
CA ASN A 165 -9.06 -1.44 2.94
C ASN A 165 -7.59 -1.22 3.27
N GLY A 166 -6.87 -2.29 3.61
CA GLY A 166 -5.43 -2.24 3.82
C GLY A 166 -4.63 -2.04 2.53
N GLY A 167 -3.34 -1.73 2.65
CA GLY A 167 -2.39 -1.72 1.52
C GLY A 167 -1.87 -3.13 1.16
N ALA A 168 -1.42 -3.34 -0.07
CA ALA A 168 -0.87 -4.62 -0.51
C ALA A 168 0.47 -4.99 0.15
N SER A 169 0.86 -6.25 0.00
CA SER A 169 2.26 -6.69 0.14
C SER A 169 2.98 -6.60 -1.20
N ILE A 170 4.08 -5.85 -1.28
CA ILE A 170 4.92 -5.70 -2.47
C ILE A 170 6.33 -6.15 -2.10
N MET A 171 6.86 -7.14 -2.81
CA MET A 171 8.22 -7.63 -2.65
C MET A 171 8.96 -7.58 -3.98
N LEU A 172 10.12 -6.92 -4.00
CA LEU A 172 11.05 -6.91 -5.12
C LEU A 172 12.31 -7.65 -4.68
N ARG A 173 12.69 -8.69 -5.42
CA ARG A 173 13.94 -9.44 -5.20
C ARG A 173 14.79 -9.43 -6.45
N ALA A 174 16.08 -9.09 -6.31
CA ALA A 174 16.99 -9.05 -7.45
C ALA A 174 18.45 -9.23 -7.05
N GLN A 175 19.36 -9.23 -8.04
CA GLN A 175 20.77 -8.91 -7.77
C GLN A 175 20.93 -7.38 -7.68
N THR A 176 20.25 -6.64 -8.56
CA THR A 176 20.25 -5.17 -8.55
C THR A 176 18.84 -4.62 -8.62
N ILE A 177 18.51 -3.71 -7.69
CA ILE A 177 17.29 -2.88 -7.73
C ILE A 177 17.70 -1.43 -7.92
N THR A 178 17.19 -0.80 -8.97
CA THR A 178 17.33 0.65 -9.21
C THR A 178 15.93 1.27 -9.27
N ILE A 179 15.69 2.26 -8.43
CA ILE A 179 14.46 3.06 -8.42
C ILE A 179 14.87 4.51 -8.53
N ASP A 180 14.66 5.12 -9.70
CA ASP A 180 15.01 6.51 -9.96
C ASP A 180 13.76 7.30 -10.32
N SER A 181 13.50 8.41 -9.62
CA SER A 181 12.40 9.32 -9.97
C SER A 181 11.05 8.59 -10.10
N SER A 182 10.79 7.63 -9.20
CA SER A 182 9.69 6.65 -9.29
C SER A 182 9.13 6.28 -7.91
N ASP A 183 7.94 5.70 -7.87
CA ASP A 183 7.18 5.48 -6.65
C ASP A 183 6.83 4.01 -6.38
N ILE A 184 6.85 3.61 -5.11
CA ILE A 184 6.24 2.37 -4.62
C ILE A 184 5.27 2.70 -3.49
N ALA A 185 4.00 2.35 -3.67
CA ALA A 185 2.91 2.76 -2.80
C ALA A 185 2.06 1.57 -2.33
N ALA A 186 1.93 1.39 -1.03
CA ALA A 186 1.08 0.39 -0.38
C ALA A 186 0.25 1.04 0.73
N LEU A 187 -0.47 2.12 0.40
CA LEU A 187 -1.26 2.89 1.37
C LEU A 187 -2.52 2.12 1.81
N GLY A 188 -2.91 2.28 3.07
CA GLY A 188 -4.27 1.95 3.49
C GLY A 188 -5.28 3.02 3.06
N THR A 189 -6.55 2.66 2.87
CA THR A 189 -7.60 3.63 2.52
C THR A 189 -8.27 4.22 3.75
N ARG A 190 -8.76 5.45 3.62
CA ARG A 190 -9.63 6.08 4.62
C ARG A 190 -10.91 5.26 4.84
N GLY A 191 -11.38 5.22 6.08
CA GLY A 191 -12.70 4.70 6.43
C GLY A 191 -13.81 5.64 5.98
N TYR A 192 -14.97 5.11 5.61
CA TYR A 192 -16.07 5.90 5.08
C TYR A 192 -16.76 6.68 6.20
N ASP A 193 -17.16 7.90 5.87
CA ASP A 193 -17.98 8.74 6.75
C ASP A 193 -19.34 8.07 6.99
N GLY A 194 -19.93 8.35 8.15
CA GLY A 194 -21.24 7.85 8.55
C GLY A 194 -22.19 8.98 8.95
N SER A 195 -23.48 8.75 8.86
CA SER A 195 -24.49 9.72 9.31
C SER A 195 -24.51 9.87 10.85
N VAL A 196 -24.16 8.80 11.55
CA VAL A 196 -24.12 8.61 13.00
C VAL A 196 -22.76 8.06 13.43
N GLU A 197 -22.33 6.95 12.83
CA GLU A 197 -21.07 6.25 13.15
C GLU A 197 -20.22 6.00 11.90
N ALA A 198 -18.96 6.43 11.91
CA ALA A 198 -18.04 6.27 10.78
C ALA A 198 -17.20 4.99 10.85
N GLY A 199 -16.68 4.56 9.70
CA GLY A 199 -15.74 3.45 9.62
C GLY A 199 -14.30 3.84 9.95
N GLY A 200 -13.54 2.88 10.46
CA GLY A 200 -12.11 3.03 10.74
C GLY A 200 -11.26 2.89 9.48
N GLY A 201 -10.06 3.47 9.50
CA GLY A 201 -9.11 3.40 8.38
C GLY A 201 -8.53 1.99 8.19
N GLY A 202 -8.11 1.68 6.95
CA GLY A 202 -7.33 0.48 6.63
C GLY A 202 -5.84 0.71 6.83
N ALA A 203 -5.10 -0.34 7.22
CA ALA A 203 -3.68 -0.23 7.56
C ALA A 203 -2.80 -0.06 6.32
N GLY A 204 -1.63 0.55 6.50
CA GLY A 204 -0.58 0.50 5.49
C GLY A 204 -0.19 -0.95 5.18
N GLY A 205 0.31 -1.19 3.97
CA GLY A 205 0.78 -2.48 3.51
C GLY A 205 2.26 -2.72 3.78
N GLY A 206 2.81 -3.75 3.13
CA GLY A 206 4.21 -4.14 3.25
C GLY A 206 4.98 -3.86 1.98
N ILE A 207 6.15 -3.26 2.08
CA ILE A 207 7.09 -3.10 0.97
C ILE A 207 8.43 -3.71 1.38
N MET A 208 8.90 -4.71 0.63
CA MET A 208 10.21 -5.32 0.82
C MET A 208 11.06 -5.19 -0.44
N LEU A 209 12.27 -4.66 -0.27
CA LEU A 209 13.32 -4.66 -1.29
C LEU A 209 14.44 -5.58 -0.83
N TRP A 210 14.81 -6.56 -1.65
CA TRP A 210 15.88 -7.49 -1.34
C TRP A 210 16.81 -7.63 -2.55
N ALA A 211 18.02 -7.10 -2.46
CA ALA A 211 19.01 -7.27 -3.51
C ALA A 211 20.45 -7.29 -3.02
N ASP A 212 21.41 -7.58 -3.90
CA ASP A 212 22.82 -7.39 -3.55
C ASP A 212 23.16 -5.90 -3.53
N THR A 213 22.72 -5.20 -4.59
CA THR A 213 22.89 -3.76 -4.77
C THR A 213 21.53 -3.08 -4.88
N ILE A 214 21.31 -2.04 -4.07
CA ILE A 214 20.09 -1.24 -4.10
C ILE A 214 20.46 0.24 -4.29
N THR A 215 19.88 0.87 -5.31
CA THR A 215 19.97 2.32 -5.53
C THR A 215 18.56 2.88 -5.62
N ILE A 216 18.24 3.79 -4.72
CA ILE A 216 16.95 4.47 -4.67
C ILE A 216 17.25 5.97 -4.65
N HIS A 217 16.81 6.69 -5.68
CA HIS A 217 17.15 8.09 -5.90
C HIS A 217 15.90 8.88 -6.33
N THR A 218 15.66 10.02 -5.68
CA THR A 218 14.50 10.89 -5.97
C THR A 218 13.18 10.12 -6.02
N ALA A 219 12.92 9.25 -5.03
CA ALA A 219 11.83 8.29 -5.06
C ALA A 219 10.99 8.32 -3.79
N PHE A 220 9.70 7.93 -3.89
CA PHE A 220 8.83 7.75 -2.74
C PHE A 220 8.53 6.27 -2.52
N VAL A 221 8.81 5.79 -1.30
CA VAL A 221 8.45 4.43 -0.87
C VAL A 221 7.53 4.55 0.35
N ARG A 222 6.23 4.28 0.15
CA ARG A 222 5.18 4.72 1.08
C ARG A 222 4.22 3.60 1.44
N ALA A 223 4.03 3.37 2.72
CA ALA A 223 3.01 2.51 3.29
C ALA A 223 2.28 3.15 4.50
N PRO A 224 1.79 4.39 4.45
CA PRO A 224 1.01 4.95 5.55
C PRO A 224 -0.38 4.30 5.69
N GLY A 225 -0.92 4.38 6.90
CA GLY A 225 -2.28 3.96 7.24
C GLY A 225 -3.33 4.99 6.81
N GLY A 226 -4.54 4.53 6.53
CA GLY A 226 -5.69 5.38 6.21
C GLY A 226 -6.28 6.06 7.45
N SER A 227 -6.86 7.24 7.27
CA SER A 227 -7.60 7.93 8.32
C SER A 227 -8.94 7.28 8.63
N GLY A 228 -9.47 7.52 9.82
CA GLY A 228 -10.87 7.22 10.13
C GLY A 228 -11.84 8.15 9.38
N GLY A 229 -13.07 7.70 9.19
CA GLY A 229 -14.15 8.53 8.66
C GLY A 229 -14.74 9.46 9.71
N ASP A 230 -15.45 10.50 9.27
CA ASP A 230 -16.13 11.48 10.11
C ASP A 230 -17.62 11.11 10.29
N ALA A 231 -18.18 11.38 11.47
CA ALA A 231 -19.61 11.19 11.70
C ALA A 231 -20.16 12.15 12.76
N LYS A 232 -21.49 12.15 12.92
CA LYS A 232 -22.15 12.98 13.93
C LYS A 232 -21.81 12.55 15.36
N TRP A 233 -21.77 11.25 15.64
CA TRP A 233 -21.58 10.70 16.99
C TRP A 233 -20.17 10.15 17.17
N GLY A 234 -19.87 8.94 16.69
CA GLY A 234 -18.53 8.37 16.76
C GLY A 234 -17.78 8.42 15.44
N GLY A 235 -16.65 9.14 15.44
CA GLY A 235 -15.68 9.09 14.34
C GLY A 235 -14.94 7.75 14.27
N GLY A 236 -14.40 7.41 13.11
CA GLY A 236 -13.58 6.22 12.93
C GLY A 236 -12.18 6.36 13.52
N GLY A 237 -11.59 5.26 13.97
CA GLY A 237 -10.18 5.22 14.38
C GLY A 237 -9.23 5.32 13.17
N GLY A 238 -8.10 6.01 13.34
CA GLY A 238 -7.02 6.04 12.35
C GLY A 238 -6.26 4.72 12.30
N ALA A 239 -5.77 4.30 11.14
CA ALA A 239 -5.09 3.01 11.00
C ALA A 239 -3.58 3.07 11.26
N GLY A 240 -2.98 1.96 11.67
CA GLY A 240 -1.54 1.81 11.77
C GLY A 240 -0.84 1.97 10.42
N GLY A 241 0.33 2.60 10.43
CA GLY A 241 1.22 2.65 9.27
C GLY A 241 1.96 1.34 9.07
N GLY A 242 2.24 0.97 7.81
CA GLY A 242 2.76 -0.31 7.37
C GLY A 242 4.27 -0.55 7.60
N ARG A 243 4.84 -1.53 6.89
CA ARG A 243 6.25 -1.88 7.02
C ARG A 243 7.01 -1.66 5.71
N ILE A 244 8.19 -1.05 5.81
CA ILE A 244 9.16 -0.98 4.73
C ILE A 244 10.43 -1.71 5.19
N LYS A 245 10.86 -2.72 4.43
CA LYS A 245 12.03 -3.53 4.73
C LYS A 245 13.00 -3.51 3.55
N ILE A 246 14.28 -3.23 3.80
CA ILE A 246 15.33 -3.23 2.80
C ILE A 246 16.45 -4.14 3.26
N PHE A 247 16.69 -5.20 2.50
CA PHE A 247 17.77 -6.15 2.72
C PHE A 247 18.80 -6.01 1.59
N HIS A 248 20.06 -5.77 1.97
CA HIS A 248 21.17 -5.67 1.01
C HIS A 248 22.39 -6.50 1.42
N THR A 249 23.14 -7.04 0.45
CA THR A 249 24.36 -7.83 0.74
C THR A 249 25.66 -7.10 0.38
N SER A 250 25.61 -6.14 -0.56
CA SER A 250 26.79 -5.42 -1.06
C SER A 250 26.67 -3.91 -0.81
N THR A 251 25.86 -3.20 -1.58
CA THR A 251 25.75 -1.74 -1.49
C THR A 251 24.30 -1.28 -1.40
N ILE A 252 24.10 -0.18 -0.67
CA ILE A 252 22.84 0.52 -0.60
C ILE A 252 23.10 2.02 -0.75
N ASP A 253 22.34 2.64 -1.66
CA ASP A 253 22.25 4.09 -1.80
C ASP A 253 20.77 4.48 -1.73
N THR A 254 20.43 5.32 -0.75
CA THR A 254 19.07 5.84 -0.54
C THR A 254 19.08 7.37 -0.53
N ALA A 255 19.97 8.01 -1.30
CA ALA A 255 20.00 9.45 -1.45
C ALA A 255 18.63 9.99 -1.93
N ASP A 256 18.14 11.03 -1.26
CA ASP A 256 16.89 11.74 -1.63
C ASP A 256 15.63 10.85 -1.69
N VAL A 257 15.61 9.77 -0.91
CA VAL A 257 14.41 8.95 -0.71
C VAL A 257 13.49 9.53 0.34
N ASN A 258 12.19 9.49 0.05
CA ASN A 258 11.14 9.72 1.02
C ASN A 258 10.46 8.40 1.43
N PHE A 259 10.80 7.92 2.63
CA PHE A 259 10.08 6.81 3.26
C PHE A 259 8.92 7.32 4.12
N ALA A 260 7.74 6.75 3.96
CA ALA A 260 6.59 7.09 4.79
C ALA A 260 5.85 5.84 5.31
N VAL A 261 5.77 5.71 6.63
CA VAL A 261 5.01 4.66 7.34
C VAL A 261 4.14 5.28 8.45
N THR A 262 3.61 6.49 8.23
CA THR A 262 2.81 7.19 9.25
C THR A 262 1.50 6.46 9.53
N GLY A 263 1.03 6.55 10.77
CA GLY A 263 -0.35 6.18 11.08
C GLY A 263 -1.35 7.17 10.46
N GLY A 264 -2.60 6.73 10.35
CA GLY A 264 -3.73 7.54 9.91
C GLY A 264 -4.26 8.42 11.02
N ALA A 265 -4.80 9.59 10.66
CA ALA A 265 -5.51 10.45 11.59
C ALA A 265 -6.82 9.81 12.07
N ALA A 266 -7.24 10.14 13.30
CA ALA A 266 -8.59 9.86 13.76
C ALA A 266 -9.62 10.63 12.90
N GLY A 267 -10.80 10.06 12.75
CA GLY A 267 -11.98 10.81 12.31
C GLY A 267 -12.52 11.72 13.42
N THR A 268 -13.62 12.41 13.14
CA THR A 268 -14.27 13.34 14.06
C THR A 268 -15.68 12.85 14.44
N GLY A 269 -16.12 13.21 15.65
CA GLY A 269 -17.42 12.86 16.21
C GLY A 269 -17.71 13.60 17.51
N MET A 270 -18.99 13.73 17.88
CA MET A 270 -19.44 14.42 19.09
C MET A 270 -19.22 13.63 20.39
N TYR A 271 -19.23 12.29 20.31
CA TYR A 271 -19.14 11.40 21.47
C TYR A 271 -17.96 10.46 21.33
N GLY A 272 -17.28 10.19 22.45
CA GLY A 272 -16.02 9.43 22.48
C GLY A 272 -14.89 10.15 21.72
N ILE A 273 -13.64 9.90 22.11
CA ILE A 273 -12.49 10.49 21.42
C ILE A 273 -11.87 9.38 20.54
N PRO A 274 -12.14 9.35 19.22
CA PRO A 274 -11.46 8.43 18.33
C PRO A 274 -9.95 8.72 18.36
N ALA A 275 -9.15 7.66 18.25
CA ALA A 275 -7.69 7.74 18.34
C ALA A 275 -7.03 7.65 16.96
N PRO A 276 -5.90 8.34 16.73
CA PRO A 276 -5.08 8.13 15.55
C PRO A 276 -4.39 6.76 15.62
N GLY A 277 -3.95 6.25 14.46
CA GLY A 277 -3.09 5.07 14.39
C GLY A 277 -1.64 5.40 14.68
N SER A 278 -0.89 4.40 15.12
CA SER A 278 0.56 4.51 15.34
C SER A 278 1.34 4.38 14.03
N ALA A 279 2.51 5.01 13.96
CA ALA A 279 3.42 4.80 12.84
C ALA A 279 3.92 3.35 12.81
N GLY A 280 4.22 2.88 11.60
CA GLY A 280 4.83 1.59 11.35
C GLY A 280 6.34 1.61 11.49
N SER A 281 7.00 0.74 10.72
CA SER A 281 8.45 0.55 10.85
C SER A 281 9.17 0.57 9.53
N ILE A 282 10.36 1.16 9.55
CA ILE A 282 11.37 1.02 8.49
C ILE A 282 12.53 0.17 9.05
N TYR A 283 12.94 -0.84 8.28
CA TYR A 283 14.13 -1.63 8.55
C TYR A 283 15.04 -1.60 7.32
N ILE A 284 16.31 -1.31 7.55
CA ILE A 284 17.38 -1.36 6.54
C ILE A 284 18.53 -2.11 7.18
N GLY A 285 18.95 -3.22 6.59
CA GLY A 285 20.04 -4.02 7.12
C GLY A 285 20.47 -5.16 6.21
N PRO A 286 21.50 -5.92 6.60
CA PRO A 286 21.92 -7.10 5.85
C PRO A 286 20.92 -8.25 6.01
N VAL A 287 20.97 -9.21 5.09
CA VAL A 287 20.33 -10.52 5.29
C VAL A 287 21.13 -11.27 6.36
N LEU A 288 20.46 -11.70 7.44
CA LEU A 288 21.05 -12.60 8.44
C LEU A 288 21.19 -14.03 7.90
#